data_AF-A0A1R3KVY6-F1
#
_entry.id   AF-A0A1R3KVY6-F1
#
_cell.length_a   1.000
_cell.length_b   1.000
_cell.length_c   1.000
_cell.angle_alpha   90.00
_cell.angle_beta   90.00
_cell.angle_gamma   90.00
#
_symmetry.space_group_name_H-M   'P 1'
#
loop_
_entity.id
_entity.type
_entity.pdbx_description
1 polymer ?
#
loop_
_entity_poly.entity_id
_entity_poly.type
_entity_poly.pdbx_seq_one_letter_code
_entity_poly.pdbx_strand_id
1 'polypeptide(L)'
;GLKRAILDELPKSEHRNCARHVFANWSGRKSGKAFEQAFWGIVKARTEREWLDRVAVLKLLDKDLAKELLAKQKHPKHWTRAFFGEKCKCDIVDNNCCEAFNSIILEARMKSIITMLEDIRIQTMERIVQKRKIAKKWKHDYGPLVKAKFDEQKDEAVEWEMVWNGDGGCEIKKGPWQFTVNLEKRECSCRLWQITGIPCAHACRAIYHNGDDPDDFLHYYYSKKTYLETYKYNLEPINGSHEWVQTGLDPIQPPPPREKKLGRPKKNRRKSKDEPKKKGKLSRKWTVIHCSLCSGKGHNQVTCPTKVPEKQ
;
A
#
# COMPACT_ATOMS: atom_id res chain seq x y z
N GLY A 1 -8.04 -0.23 -21.82
CA GLY A 1 -7.02 -1.28 -21.70
C GLY A 1 -7.20 -2.08 -20.43
N LEU A 2 -6.58 -1.65 -19.32
CA LEU A 2 -6.40 -2.47 -18.12
C LEU A 2 -7.69 -3.07 -17.52
N LYS A 3 -8.77 -2.30 -17.38
CA LYS A 3 -10.03 -2.81 -16.83
C LYS A 3 -10.60 -3.98 -17.64
N ARG A 4 -10.50 -3.90 -18.97
CA ARG A 4 -11.00 -4.94 -19.89
C ARG A 4 -10.12 -6.18 -19.80
N ALA A 5 -8.80 -6.01 -19.88
CA ALA A 5 -7.85 -7.12 -19.75
C ALA A 5 -8.01 -7.90 -18.43
N ILE A 6 -8.19 -7.21 -17.29
CA ILE A 6 -8.39 -7.93 -16.02
C ILE A 6 -9.77 -8.62 -15.98
N LEU A 7 -10.81 -8.05 -16.59
CA LEU A 7 -12.11 -8.73 -16.70
C LEU A 7 -12.04 -9.99 -17.55
N ASP A 8 -11.24 -9.95 -18.62
CA ASP A 8 -11.08 -11.08 -19.55
C ASP A 8 -10.22 -12.19 -18.91
N GLU A 9 -9.07 -11.83 -18.32
CA GLU A 9 -8.10 -12.80 -17.77
C GLU A 9 -8.39 -13.24 -16.33
N LEU A 10 -8.99 -12.36 -15.53
CA LEU A 10 -9.21 -12.57 -14.09
C LEU A 10 -10.63 -12.16 -13.68
N PRO A 11 -11.70 -12.73 -14.30
CA PRO A 11 -13.08 -12.28 -14.13
C PRO A 11 -13.61 -12.37 -12.69
N LYS A 12 -13.02 -13.28 -11.88
CA LYS A 12 -13.41 -13.49 -10.47
C LYS A 12 -12.65 -12.57 -9.50
N SER A 13 -11.69 -11.78 -9.98
CA SER A 13 -10.88 -10.91 -9.12
C SER A 13 -11.66 -9.67 -8.71
N GLU A 14 -11.64 -9.38 -7.42
CA GLU A 14 -12.19 -8.12 -6.92
C GLU A 14 -11.30 -6.94 -7.33
N HIS A 15 -11.86 -5.97 -8.04
CA HIS A 15 -11.12 -4.78 -8.44
C HIS A 15 -11.27 -3.67 -7.40
N ARG A 16 -10.14 -3.13 -6.94
CA ARG A 16 -10.10 -2.01 -5.99
C ARG A 16 -9.25 -0.88 -6.55
N ASN A 17 -9.80 0.33 -6.52
CA ASN A 17 -9.11 1.58 -6.78
C ASN A 17 -8.30 1.96 -5.55
N CYS A 18 -7.06 2.40 -5.77
CA CYS A 18 -6.25 2.96 -4.70
C CYS A 18 -6.88 4.28 -4.20
N ALA A 19 -7.27 4.31 -2.92
CA ALA A 19 -7.89 5.46 -2.27
C ALA A 19 -7.01 6.72 -2.31
N ARG A 20 -5.67 6.58 -2.27
CA ARG A 20 -4.75 7.72 -2.47
C ARG A 20 -4.95 8.39 -3.84
N HIS A 21 -5.17 7.61 -4.90
CA HIS A 21 -5.42 8.15 -6.24
C HIS A 21 -6.82 8.75 -6.35
N VAL A 22 -7.82 8.15 -5.70
CA VAL A 22 -9.16 8.73 -5.61
C VAL A 22 -9.09 10.09 -4.93
N PHE A 23 -8.42 10.18 -3.78
CA PHE A 23 -8.21 11.43 -3.05
C PHE A 23 -7.46 12.47 -3.90
N ALA A 24 -6.37 12.06 -4.56
CA ALA A 24 -5.57 12.93 -5.41
C ALA A 24 -6.31 13.45 -6.64
N ASN A 25 -7.43 12.83 -7.04
CA ASN A 25 -8.26 13.25 -8.18
C ASN A 25 -9.53 14.01 -7.78
N TRP A 26 -9.82 14.07 -6.48
CA TRP A 26 -10.94 14.82 -5.92
C TRP A 26 -10.54 16.27 -5.66
N SER A 27 -11.43 17.23 -5.94
CA SER A 27 -11.18 18.65 -5.72
C SER A 27 -11.09 19.01 -4.24
N GLY A 28 -11.88 18.33 -3.40
CA GLY A 28 -11.94 18.60 -1.95
C GLY A 28 -10.65 18.33 -1.18
N ARG A 29 -9.66 17.67 -1.80
CA ARG A 29 -8.32 17.54 -1.22
C ARG A 29 -7.65 18.88 -0.91
N LYS A 30 -8.04 19.95 -1.62
CA LYS A 30 -7.50 21.30 -1.44
C LYS A 30 -8.22 22.09 -0.35
N SER A 31 -9.32 21.56 0.19
CA SER A 31 -10.21 22.24 1.12
C SER A 31 -9.80 22.08 2.59
N GLY A 32 -8.63 21.49 2.86
CA GLY A 32 -8.05 21.38 4.20
C GLY A 32 -8.24 20.02 4.88
N LYS A 33 -7.75 19.92 6.11
CA LYS A 33 -7.61 18.66 6.85
C LYS A 33 -8.95 18.00 7.19
N ALA A 34 -10.01 18.78 7.42
CA ALA A 34 -11.35 18.26 7.70
C ALA A 34 -11.89 17.41 6.53
N PHE A 35 -11.67 17.86 5.29
CA PHE A 35 -12.07 17.13 4.08
C PHE A 35 -11.24 15.87 3.86
N GLU A 36 -9.93 15.93 4.17
CA GLU A 36 -9.08 14.75 4.16
C GLU A 36 -9.56 13.70 5.18
N GLN A 37 -9.87 14.11 6.41
CA GLN A 37 -10.40 13.23 7.45
C GLN A 37 -11.77 12.65 7.07
N ALA A 38 -12.67 13.46 6.52
CA ALA A 38 -13.97 13.01 6.04
C ALA A 38 -13.82 11.97 4.92
N PHE A 39 -12.95 12.24 3.93
CA PHE A 39 -12.65 11.29 2.86
C PHE A 39 -12.13 9.96 3.40
N TRP A 40 -11.11 9.97 4.28
CA TRP A 40 -10.56 8.74 4.83
C TRP A 40 -11.53 8.01 5.75
N GLY A 41 -12.42 8.73 6.44
CA GLY A 41 -13.53 8.16 7.19
C GLY A 41 -14.49 7.37 6.30
N ILE A 42 -14.86 7.93 5.14
CA ILE A 42 -15.70 7.25 4.14
C ILE A 42 -15.00 6.00 3.58
N VAL A 43 -13.72 6.12 3.22
CA VAL A 43 -12.93 5.01 2.68
C VAL A 43 -12.80 3.85 3.68
N LYS A 44 -12.59 4.17 4.95
CA LYS A 44 -12.32 3.19 6.00
C LYS A 44 -13.59 2.66 6.67
N ALA A 45 -14.76 3.22 6.39
CA ALA A 45 -16.04 2.73 6.91
C ALA A 45 -16.20 1.23 6.61
N ARG A 46 -16.64 0.46 7.60
CA ARG A 46 -16.69 -1.01 7.52
C ARG A 46 -18.08 -1.55 7.17
N THR A 47 -19.12 -0.78 7.48
CA THR A 47 -20.51 -1.12 7.20
C THR A 47 -21.13 -0.07 6.29
N GLU A 48 -22.19 -0.45 5.59
CA GLU A 48 -22.94 0.48 4.74
C GLU A 48 -23.57 1.61 5.56
N ARG A 49 -24.06 1.32 6.77
CA ARG A 49 -24.57 2.34 7.68
C ARG A 49 -23.50 3.36 8.06
N GLU A 50 -22.32 2.90 8.49
CA GLU A 50 -21.21 3.78 8.80
C GLU A 50 -20.81 4.60 7.57
N TRP A 51 -20.79 3.99 6.38
CA TRP A 51 -20.48 4.68 5.14
C TRP A 51 -21.49 5.80 4.84
N LEU A 52 -22.80 5.56 5.00
CA LEU A 52 -23.84 6.57 4.83
C LEU A 52 -23.67 7.73 5.81
N ASP A 53 -23.37 7.45 7.07
CA ASP A 53 -23.14 8.47 8.10
C ASP A 53 -21.91 9.33 7.78
N ARG A 54 -20.81 8.71 7.34
CA ARG A 54 -19.59 9.43 6.93
C ARG A 54 -19.82 10.29 5.68
N VAL A 55 -20.62 9.80 4.73
CA VAL A 55 -21.04 10.56 3.55
C VAL A 55 -21.94 11.74 3.95
N ALA A 56 -22.84 11.57 4.91
CA ALA A 56 -23.68 12.64 5.43
C ALA A 56 -22.84 13.75 6.07
N VAL A 57 -21.81 13.39 6.86
CA VAL A 57 -20.84 14.36 7.41
C VAL A 57 -20.14 15.15 6.30
N LEU A 58 -19.69 14.50 5.22
CA LEU A 58 -19.09 15.22 4.10
C LEU A 58 -20.08 16.15 3.39
N LYS A 59 -21.36 15.76 3.25
CA LYS A 59 -22.41 16.61 2.69
C LYS A 59 -22.72 17.82 3.57
N LEU A 60 -22.57 17.70 4.89
CA LEU A 60 -22.71 18.82 5.82
C LEU A 60 -21.54 19.80 5.69
N LEU A 61 -20.33 19.30 5.43
CA LEU A 61 -19.17 20.16 5.15
C LEU A 61 -19.29 20.90 3.82
N ASP A 62 -19.63 20.17 2.75
CA ASP A 62 -19.81 20.74 1.41
C ASP A 62 -20.60 19.76 0.52
N LYS A 63 -21.81 20.15 0.12
CA LYS A 63 -22.69 19.32 -0.71
C LYS A 63 -22.14 19.10 -2.12
N ASP A 64 -21.48 20.09 -2.70
CA ASP A 64 -20.99 20.02 -4.08
C ASP A 64 -19.75 19.14 -4.17
N LEU A 65 -18.83 19.25 -3.22
CA LEU A 65 -17.66 18.37 -3.14
C LEU A 65 -18.06 16.93 -2.84
N ALA A 66 -19.08 16.70 -2.00
CA ALA A 66 -19.64 15.37 -1.77
C ALA A 66 -20.24 14.78 -3.05
N LYS A 67 -21.04 15.58 -3.78
CA LYS A 67 -21.63 15.18 -5.07
C LYS A 67 -20.56 14.88 -6.11
N GLU A 68 -19.52 15.70 -6.21
CA GLU A 68 -18.39 15.49 -7.11
C GLU A 68 -17.68 14.16 -6.83
N LEU A 69 -17.39 13.87 -5.55
CA LEU A 69 -16.72 12.64 -5.14
C LEU A 69 -17.52 11.41 -5.56
N LEU A 70 -18.81 11.39 -5.23
CA LEU A 70 -19.71 10.27 -5.51
C LEU A 70 -19.97 10.12 -7.02
N ALA A 71 -20.05 11.22 -7.77
CA ALA A 71 -20.22 11.19 -9.22
C ALA A 71 -18.98 10.64 -9.94
N LYS A 72 -17.77 11.04 -9.49
CA LYS A 72 -16.51 10.51 -10.02
C LYS A 72 -16.28 9.05 -9.63
N GLN A 73 -16.80 8.62 -8.49
CA GLN A 73 -16.65 7.25 -7.97
C GLN A 73 -18.01 6.53 -7.86
N LYS A 74 -18.65 6.32 -9.01
CA LYS A 74 -20.00 5.73 -9.14
C LYS A 74 -20.21 4.39 -8.40
N HIS A 75 -19.14 3.65 -8.11
CA HIS A 75 -19.22 2.33 -7.49
C HIS A 75 -18.39 2.30 -6.19
N PRO A 76 -19.03 2.50 -5.02
CA PRO A 76 -18.40 2.44 -3.70
C PRO A 76 -17.57 1.17 -3.46
N LYS A 77 -18.03 0.02 -3.98
CA LYS A 77 -17.32 -1.27 -3.96
C LYS A 77 -15.87 -1.25 -4.41
N HIS A 78 -15.48 -0.29 -5.25
CA HIS A 78 -14.11 -0.21 -5.72
C HIS A 78 -13.19 0.59 -4.80
N TRP A 79 -13.67 1.37 -3.83
CA TRP A 79 -12.80 2.30 -3.11
C TRP A 79 -13.10 2.45 -1.61
N THR A 80 -14.14 1.79 -1.10
CA THR A 80 -14.47 1.81 0.34
C THR A 80 -14.62 0.41 0.92
N ARG A 81 -14.13 0.22 2.14
CA ARG A 81 -14.09 -1.09 2.82
C ARG A 81 -15.48 -1.67 3.09
N ALA A 82 -16.47 -0.80 3.27
CA ALA A 82 -17.87 -1.15 3.50
C ALA A 82 -18.46 -2.08 2.45
N PHE A 83 -17.88 -2.16 1.26
CA PHE A 83 -18.38 -2.99 0.17
C PHE A 83 -17.31 -3.94 -0.38
N PHE A 84 -16.19 -4.11 0.33
CA PHE A 84 -15.17 -5.08 -0.05
C PHE A 84 -15.63 -6.50 0.20
N GLY A 85 -15.16 -7.40 -0.66
CA GLY A 85 -15.37 -8.84 -0.51
C GLY A 85 -14.59 -9.41 0.67
N GLU A 86 -15.13 -10.48 1.25
CA GLU A 86 -14.62 -11.07 2.49
C GLU A 86 -13.67 -12.25 2.24
N LYS A 87 -13.40 -12.60 0.97
CA LYS A 87 -12.55 -13.74 0.59
C LYS A 87 -11.06 -13.50 0.79
N CYS A 88 -10.57 -12.31 0.42
CA CYS A 88 -9.14 -12.02 0.37
C CYS A 88 -8.53 -11.58 1.72
N LYS A 89 -9.34 -11.47 2.78
CA LYS A 89 -8.94 -11.06 4.14
C LYS A 89 -7.94 -9.90 4.15
N CYS A 90 -8.29 -8.84 3.43
CA CYS A 90 -7.42 -7.70 3.18
C CYS A 90 -8.23 -6.41 3.22
N ASP A 91 -7.92 -5.54 4.17
CA ASP A 91 -8.53 -4.22 4.35
C ASP A 91 -7.72 -3.09 3.69
N ILE A 92 -6.61 -3.41 3.00
CA ILE A 92 -5.75 -2.40 2.39
C ILE A 92 -6.52 -1.65 1.29
N VAL A 93 -6.48 -0.32 1.38
CA VAL A 93 -7.17 0.60 0.46
C VAL A 93 -6.19 1.47 -0.33
N ASP A 94 -4.89 1.42 0.01
CA ASP A 94 -3.84 2.18 -0.65
C ASP A 94 -2.89 1.28 -1.46
N ASN A 95 -2.01 1.90 -2.22
CA ASN A 95 -1.04 1.25 -3.08
C ASN A 95 0.34 1.14 -2.42
N ASN A 96 0.43 1.15 -1.08
CA ASN A 96 1.73 1.16 -0.39
C ASN A 96 2.62 -0.02 -0.81
N CYS A 97 2.05 -1.21 -1.05
CA CYS A 97 2.80 -2.37 -1.55
C CYS A 97 3.44 -2.09 -2.92
N CYS A 98 2.69 -1.48 -3.84
CA CYS A 98 3.19 -1.11 -5.15
C CYS A 98 4.23 0.01 -5.05
N GLU A 99 4.05 0.98 -4.15
CA GLU A 99 5.02 2.06 -3.94
C GLU A 99 6.34 1.54 -3.37
N ALA A 100 6.27 0.60 -2.42
CA ALA A 100 7.43 -0.07 -1.85
C ALA A 100 8.16 -0.94 -2.89
N PHE A 101 7.44 -1.61 -3.78
CA PHE A 101 8.08 -2.34 -4.88
C PHE A 101 8.75 -1.38 -5.88
N ASN A 102 8.04 -0.32 -6.28
CA ASN A 102 8.57 0.67 -7.22
C ASN A 102 9.79 1.42 -6.70
N SER A 103 9.91 1.62 -5.38
CA SER A 103 11.11 2.25 -4.81
C SER A 103 12.34 1.35 -4.87
N ILE A 104 12.15 0.03 -4.70
CA ILE A 104 13.21 -0.98 -4.76
C ILE A 104 13.79 -1.08 -6.18
N ILE A 105 12.94 -1.17 -7.19
CA ILE A 105 13.39 -1.35 -8.59
C ILE A 105 13.82 -0.05 -9.30
N LEU A 106 13.83 1.09 -8.59
CA LEU A 106 14.01 2.40 -9.22
C LEU A 106 15.36 2.55 -9.92
N GLU A 107 16.42 2.00 -9.34
CA GLU A 107 17.76 2.04 -9.92
C GLU A 107 17.93 1.03 -11.06
N ALA A 108 17.42 -0.19 -10.87
CA ALA A 108 17.43 -1.24 -11.90
C ALA A 108 16.77 -0.77 -13.20
N ARG A 109 15.66 -0.04 -13.11
CA ARG A 109 14.92 0.51 -14.26
C ARG A 109 15.68 1.51 -15.13
N MET A 110 16.84 1.99 -14.66
CA MET A 110 17.68 2.91 -15.40
C MET A 110 18.79 2.19 -16.19
N LYS A 111 18.90 0.87 -16.06
CA LYS A 111 19.92 0.04 -16.72
C LYS A 111 19.39 -0.56 -18.03
N SER A 112 20.25 -1.25 -18.78
CA SER A 112 19.84 -2.02 -19.96
C SER A 112 18.85 -3.12 -19.55
N ILE A 113 18.05 -3.63 -20.50
CA ILE A 113 17.00 -4.61 -20.18
C ILE A 113 17.55 -5.85 -19.45
N ILE A 114 18.69 -6.37 -19.91
CA ILE A 114 19.34 -7.54 -19.30
C ILE A 114 19.79 -7.21 -17.87
N THR A 115 20.52 -6.11 -17.69
CA THR A 115 21.01 -5.73 -16.34
C THR A 115 19.86 -5.36 -15.39
N MET A 116 18.78 -4.76 -15.89
CA MET A 116 17.58 -4.48 -15.09
C MET A 116 16.94 -5.79 -14.59
N LEU A 117 16.80 -6.79 -15.46
CA LEU A 117 16.23 -8.08 -15.08
C LEU A 117 17.12 -8.82 -14.08
N GLU A 118 18.45 -8.80 -14.28
CA GLU A 118 19.41 -9.38 -13.34
C GLU A 118 19.36 -8.72 -11.96
N ASP A 119 19.34 -7.38 -11.90
CA ASP A 119 19.17 -6.65 -10.64
C ASP A 119 17.86 -7.04 -9.92
N ILE A 120 16.75 -7.15 -10.65
CA ILE A 120 15.45 -7.52 -10.08
C ILE A 120 15.47 -8.97 -9.58
N ARG A 121 16.11 -9.88 -10.33
CA ARG A 121 16.29 -11.28 -9.97
C ARG A 121 17.07 -11.41 -8.67
N ILE A 122 18.24 -10.76 -8.56
CA ILE A 122 19.09 -10.77 -7.37
C ILE A 122 18.34 -10.20 -6.16
N GLN A 123 17.69 -9.04 -6.30
CA GLN A 123 16.90 -8.44 -5.22
C GLN A 123 15.76 -9.36 -4.76
N THR A 124 15.14 -10.10 -5.67
CA THR A 124 14.08 -11.06 -5.35
C THR A 124 14.65 -12.26 -4.59
N MET A 125 15.78 -12.81 -5.02
CA MET A 125 16.50 -13.89 -4.32
C MET A 125 16.85 -13.48 -2.88
N GLU A 126 17.52 -12.34 -2.71
CA GLU A 126 17.89 -11.83 -1.39
C GLU A 126 16.67 -11.61 -0.50
N ARG A 127 15.59 -11.06 -1.06
CA ARG A 127 14.34 -10.83 -0.34
C ARG A 127 13.72 -12.13 0.15
N ILE A 128 13.66 -13.19 -0.66
CA ILE A 128 13.13 -14.49 -0.26
C ILE A 128 13.90 -15.02 0.96
N VAL A 129 15.23 -14.98 0.91
CA VAL A 129 16.10 -15.42 2.01
C VAL A 129 15.87 -14.58 3.27
N GLN A 130 15.85 -13.25 3.14
CA GLN A 130 15.60 -12.34 4.27
C GLN A 130 14.23 -12.59 4.92
N LYS A 131 13.18 -12.78 4.12
CA LYS A 131 11.81 -12.99 4.62
C LYS A 131 11.70 -14.30 5.40
N ARG A 132 12.29 -15.39 4.90
CA ARG A 132 12.40 -16.66 5.63
C ARG A 132 13.17 -16.51 6.94
N LYS A 133 14.31 -15.80 6.93
CA LYS A 133 15.11 -15.54 8.16
C LYS A 133 14.31 -14.74 9.19
N ILE A 134 13.55 -13.74 8.76
CA ILE A 134 12.68 -12.95 9.66
C ILE A 134 11.58 -13.83 10.25
N ALA A 135 10.90 -14.63 9.43
CA ALA A 135 9.84 -15.52 9.91
C ALA A 135 10.34 -16.54 10.92
N LYS A 136 11.55 -17.10 10.74
CA LYS A 136 12.16 -18.02 11.72
C LYS A 136 12.28 -17.38 13.12
N LYS A 137 12.52 -16.06 13.20
CA LYS A 137 12.65 -15.31 14.46
C LYS A 137 11.31 -14.91 15.09
N TRP A 138 10.16 -15.22 14.46
CA TRP A 138 8.86 -14.91 15.06
C TRP A 138 8.63 -15.76 16.31
N LYS A 139 8.23 -15.07 17.40
CA LYS A 139 7.88 -15.69 18.69
C LYS A 139 6.51 -16.36 18.67
N HIS A 140 5.59 -15.81 17.89
CA HIS A 140 4.21 -16.30 17.74
C HIS A 140 4.01 -16.86 16.34
N ASP A 141 2.89 -17.55 16.12
CA ASP A 141 2.54 -18.08 14.81
C ASP A 141 2.13 -17.00 13.79
N TYR A 142 2.10 -15.73 14.16
CA TYR A 142 1.73 -14.65 13.25
C TYR A 142 2.76 -13.51 13.28
N GLY A 143 2.76 -12.71 12.21
CA GLY A 143 3.76 -11.67 12.00
C GLY A 143 3.67 -10.53 13.04
N PRO A 144 4.78 -9.85 13.38
CA PRO A 144 4.80 -8.81 14.41
C PRO A 144 3.79 -7.65 14.20
N LEU A 145 3.53 -7.27 12.95
CA LEU A 145 2.56 -6.23 12.62
C LEU A 145 1.11 -6.68 12.82
N VAL A 146 0.82 -7.96 12.54
CA VAL A 146 -0.49 -8.54 12.79
C VAL A 146 -0.69 -8.68 14.29
N LYS A 147 0.34 -9.15 15.01
CA LYS A 147 0.35 -9.21 16.47
C LYS A 147 0.01 -7.86 17.09
N ALA A 148 0.75 -6.80 16.76
CA ALA A 148 0.54 -5.49 17.36
C ALA A 148 -0.89 -4.98 17.15
N LYS A 149 -1.42 -5.11 15.93
CA LYS A 149 -2.82 -4.74 15.64
C LYS A 149 -3.83 -5.61 16.39
N PHE A 150 -3.52 -6.88 16.58
CA PHE A 150 -4.43 -7.81 17.23
C PHE A 150 -4.43 -7.63 18.75
N ASP A 151 -3.27 -7.38 19.35
CA ASP A 151 -3.13 -7.02 20.76
C ASP A 151 -3.96 -5.76 21.07
N GLU A 152 -3.91 -4.73 20.21
CA GLU A 152 -4.78 -3.55 20.35
C GLU A 152 -6.28 -3.91 20.41
N GLN A 153 -6.73 -4.92 19.66
CA GLN A 153 -8.12 -5.40 19.71
C GLN A 153 -8.42 -6.18 20.99
N LYS A 154 -7.46 -6.96 21.50
CA LYS A 154 -7.59 -7.68 22.77
C LYS A 154 -7.69 -6.71 23.95
N ASP A 155 -6.86 -5.67 23.95
CA ASP A 155 -6.87 -4.63 24.98
C ASP A 155 -8.22 -3.88 24.98
N GLU A 156 -8.70 -3.47 23.80
CA GLU A 156 -10.00 -2.80 23.66
C GLU A 156 -11.18 -3.69 24.10
N ALA A 157 -11.06 -5.02 23.95
CA ALA A 157 -12.14 -5.97 24.25
C ALA A 157 -12.62 -5.92 25.71
N VAL A 158 -11.73 -5.54 26.65
CA VAL A 158 -12.03 -5.46 28.09
C VAL A 158 -13.08 -4.39 28.38
N GLU A 159 -13.18 -3.36 27.53
CA GLU A 159 -14.12 -2.25 27.68
C GLU A 159 -15.54 -2.57 27.20
N TRP A 160 -15.78 -3.77 26.67
CA TRP A 160 -17.07 -4.18 26.13
C TRP A 160 -17.80 -5.16 27.06
N GLU A 161 -19.10 -5.00 27.17
CA GLU A 161 -19.98 -5.91 27.90
C GLU A 161 -20.59 -6.93 26.93
N MET A 162 -20.81 -8.15 27.39
CA MET A 162 -21.41 -9.21 26.59
C MET A 162 -22.76 -9.64 27.18
N VAL A 163 -23.74 -9.82 26.31
CA VAL A 163 -25.01 -10.48 26.61
C VAL A 163 -25.14 -11.68 25.68
N TRP A 164 -25.18 -12.88 26.27
CA TRP A 164 -25.27 -14.13 25.53
C TRP A 164 -26.74 -14.50 25.25
N ASN A 165 -27.03 -15.03 24.06
CA ASN A 165 -28.39 -15.42 23.69
C ASN A 165 -28.76 -16.87 24.08
N GLY A 166 -27.82 -17.63 24.67
CA GLY A 166 -28.02 -19.05 25.01
C GLY A 166 -27.62 -20.05 23.92
N ASP A 167 -27.16 -19.58 22.75
CA ASP A 167 -26.76 -20.37 21.59
C ASP A 167 -25.51 -19.74 20.90
N GLY A 168 -25.30 -19.88 19.59
CA GLY A 168 -24.12 -19.36 18.89
C GLY A 168 -24.02 -17.83 18.73
N GLY A 169 -24.87 -17.02 19.38
CA GLY A 169 -24.95 -15.57 19.20
C GLY A 169 -24.74 -14.75 20.47
N CYS A 170 -24.09 -13.60 20.35
CA CYS A 170 -23.99 -12.65 21.46
C CYS A 170 -24.09 -11.19 21.02
N GLU A 171 -24.61 -10.37 21.93
CA GLU A 171 -24.61 -8.92 21.81
C GLU A 171 -23.43 -8.36 22.61
N ILE A 172 -22.65 -7.49 21.98
CA ILE A 172 -21.51 -6.82 22.59
C ILE A 172 -21.80 -5.33 22.67
N LYS A 173 -21.80 -4.77 23.88
CA LYS A 173 -22.32 -3.43 24.20
C LYS A 173 -21.26 -2.52 24.82
N LYS A 174 -21.29 -1.24 24.46
CA LYS A 174 -20.51 -0.17 25.09
C LYS A 174 -21.22 1.17 24.87
N GLY A 175 -21.89 1.66 25.91
CA GLY A 175 -22.71 2.87 25.83
C GLY A 175 -23.80 2.72 24.75
N PRO A 176 -23.89 3.63 23.76
CA PRO A 176 -24.90 3.55 22.69
C PRO A 176 -24.56 2.53 21.59
N TRP A 177 -23.38 1.91 21.64
CA TRP A 177 -22.91 0.99 20.60
C TRP A 177 -23.24 -0.45 20.95
N GLN A 178 -23.80 -1.17 19.98
CA GLN A 178 -24.11 -2.59 20.09
C GLN A 178 -23.72 -3.32 18.80
N PHE A 179 -23.09 -4.48 18.94
CA PHE A 179 -22.71 -5.35 17.83
C PHE A 179 -23.14 -6.78 18.09
N THR A 180 -23.51 -7.50 17.04
CA THR A 180 -23.75 -8.94 17.12
C THR A 180 -22.49 -9.68 16.73
N VAL A 181 -22.19 -10.75 17.46
CA VAL A 181 -21.06 -11.65 17.18
C VAL A 181 -21.58 -13.08 17.13
N ASN A 182 -21.11 -13.83 16.13
CA ASN A 182 -21.31 -15.27 16.03
C ASN A 182 -19.95 -15.95 15.92
N LEU A 183 -19.57 -16.73 16.93
CA LEU A 183 -18.25 -17.34 17.03
C LEU A 183 -18.06 -18.52 16.07
N GLU A 184 -19.11 -19.32 15.85
CA GLU A 184 -19.08 -20.47 14.94
C GLU A 184 -18.81 -20.03 13.49
N LYS A 185 -19.53 -19.01 13.04
CA LYS A 185 -19.39 -18.43 11.70
C LYS A 185 -18.18 -17.49 11.59
N ARG A 186 -17.57 -17.13 12.72
CA ARG A 186 -16.49 -16.13 12.80
C ARG A 186 -16.90 -14.77 12.23
N GLU A 187 -18.08 -14.31 12.63
CA GLU A 187 -18.71 -13.09 12.11
C GLU A 187 -18.97 -12.07 13.22
N CYS A 188 -18.78 -10.80 12.89
CA CYS A 188 -19.20 -9.68 13.72
C CYS A 188 -19.91 -8.63 12.87
N SER A 189 -20.99 -8.02 13.36
CA SER A 189 -21.71 -6.97 12.61
C SER A 189 -20.86 -5.71 12.34
N CYS A 190 -19.72 -5.54 13.04
CA CYS A 190 -18.76 -4.48 12.72
C CYS A 190 -17.95 -4.75 11.43
N ARG A 191 -18.06 -5.95 10.84
CA ARG A 191 -17.41 -6.45 9.62
C ARG A 191 -15.87 -6.48 9.62
N LEU A 192 -15.21 -6.04 10.68
CA LEU A 192 -13.75 -6.04 10.73
C LEU A 192 -13.20 -7.46 10.59
N TRP A 193 -13.76 -8.42 11.34
CA TRP A 193 -13.28 -9.80 11.32
C TRP A 193 -13.44 -10.46 9.95
N GLN A 194 -14.54 -10.21 9.26
CA GLN A 194 -14.80 -10.77 7.94
C GLN A 194 -13.87 -10.18 6.87
N ILE A 195 -13.59 -8.88 6.94
CA ILE A 195 -12.75 -8.16 5.96
C ILE A 195 -11.27 -8.45 6.17
N THR A 196 -10.79 -8.51 7.41
CA THR A 196 -9.36 -8.69 7.72
C THR A 196 -9.01 -10.13 8.04
N GLY A 197 -9.93 -10.95 8.54
CA GLY A 197 -9.59 -12.24 9.15
C GLY A 197 -8.91 -12.13 10.52
N ILE A 198 -8.91 -10.94 11.12
CA ILE A 198 -8.42 -10.69 12.49
C ILE A 198 -9.64 -10.44 13.38
N PRO A 199 -9.83 -11.19 14.48
CA PRO A 199 -10.93 -10.94 15.40
C PRO A 199 -10.90 -9.48 15.87
N CYS A 200 -12.06 -8.82 15.85
CA CYS A 200 -12.22 -7.46 16.36
C CYS A 200 -12.35 -7.47 17.89
N ALA A 201 -12.28 -6.30 18.52
CA ALA A 201 -12.49 -6.18 19.97
C ALA A 201 -13.78 -6.86 20.46
N HIS A 202 -14.87 -6.76 19.69
CA HIS A 202 -16.13 -7.42 20.03
C HIS A 202 -16.03 -8.95 19.98
N ALA A 203 -15.36 -9.48 18.96
CA ALA A 203 -15.12 -10.90 18.83
C ALA A 203 -14.20 -11.40 19.95
N CYS A 204 -13.10 -10.70 20.24
CA CYS A 204 -12.22 -11.01 21.36
C CYS A 204 -13.00 -11.08 22.68
N ARG A 205 -13.91 -10.12 22.94
CA ARG A 205 -14.74 -10.13 24.14
C ARG A 205 -15.61 -11.39 24.23
N ALA A 206 -16.26 -11.76 23.13
CA ALA A 206 -17.07 -12.97 23.07
C ALA A 206 -16.25 -14.26 23.27
N ILE A 207 -15.07 -14.33 22.65
CA ILE A 207 -14.15 -15.47 22.78
C ILE A 207 -13.67 -15.62 24.22
N TYR A 208 -13.22 -14.53 24.86
CA TYR A 208 -12.78 -14.55 26.26
C TYR A 208 -13.87 -15.02 27.21
N HIS A 209 -15.12 -14.62 26.99
CA HIS A 209 -16.24 -15.08 27.80
C HIS A 209 -16.49 -16.59 27.67
N ASN A 210 -16.17 -17.18 26.51
CA ASN A 210 -16.28 -18.63 26.29
C ASN A 210 -15.10 -19.43 26.88
N GLY A 211 -14.08 -18.75 27.44
CA GLY A 211 -12.87 -19.39 27.97
C GLY A 211 -11.86 -19.80 26.90
N ASP A 212 -12.04 -19.37 25.65
CA ASP A 212 -11.17 -19.69 24.52
C ASP A 212 -10.04 -18.64 24.35
N ASP A 213 -8.99 -18.98 23.60
CA ASP A 213 -7.94 -18.04 23.21
C ASP A 213 -8.26 -17.37 21.85
N PRO A 214 -8.35 -16.03 21.77
CA PRO A 214 -8.55 -15.33 20.51
C PRO A 214 -7.47 -15.60 19.45
N ASP A 215 -6.27 -16.04 19.82
CA ASP A 215 -5.22 -16.42 18.86
C ASP A 215 -5.64 -17.55 17.92
N ASP A 216 -6.46 -18.50 18.41
CA ASP A 216 -6.96 -19.65 17.63
C ASP A 216 -8.00 -19.24 16.57
N PHE A 217 -8.50 -18.01 16.67
CA PHE A 217 -9.52 -17.45 15.79
C PHE A 217 -8.95 -16.58 14.67
N LEU A 218 -7.63 -16.34 14.66
CA LEU A 218 -6.94 -15.69 13.55
C LEU A 218 -7.06 -16.51 12.27
N HIS A 219 -7.27 -15.83 11.14
CA HIS A 219 -7.34 -16.50 9.85
C HIS A 219 -5.99 -17.09 9.43
N TYR A 220 -5.98 -18.31 8.89
CA TYR A 220 -4.76 -19.06 8.54
C TYR A 220 -3.82 -18.34 7.57
N TYR A 221 -4.31 -17.33 6.83
CA TYR A 221 -3.49 -16.46 5.98
C TYR A 221 -2.40 -15.72 6.74
N TYR A 222 -2.56 -15.50 8.05
CA TYR A 222 -1.57 -14.84 8.88
C TYR A 222 -0.62 -15.79 9.60
N SER A 223 -0.84 -17.11 9.49
CA SER A 223 0.03 -18.11 10.10
C SER A 223 1.45 -18.08 9.52
N LYS A 224 2.42 -18.48 10.34
CA LYS A 224 3.83 -18.59 9.99
C LYS A 224 4.01 -19.62 8.90
N LYS A 225 3.21 -20.69 8.95
CA LYS A 225 3.14 -21.71 7.89
C LYS A 225 2.79 -21.08 6.54
N THR A 226 1.67 -20.36 6.42
CA THR A 226 1.26 -19.72 5.16
C THR A 226 2.28 -18.67 4.69
N TYR A 227 2.84 -17.91 5.62
CA TYR A 227 3.90 -16.95 5.32
C TYR A 227 5.12 -17.63 4.70
N LEU A 228 5.61 -18.72 5.31
CA LEU A 228 6.76 -19.47 4.80
C LEU A 228 6.45 -20.13 3.46
N GLU A 229 5.23 -20.63 3.25
CA GLU A 229 4.79 -21.22 1.98
C GLU A 229 4.81 -20.20 0.84
N THR A 230 4.43 -18.94 1.12
CA THR A 230 4.51 -17.82 0.15
C THR A 230 5.94 -17.59 -0.34
N TYR A 231 6.92 -17.89 0.51
CA TYR A 231 8.33 -17.78 0.19
C TYR A 231 8.98 -19.14 -0.05
N LYS A 232 8.28 -20.23 -0.34
CA LYS A 232 8.86 -21.58 -0.43
C LYS A 232 9.72 -21.80 -1.68
N TYR A 233 9.34 -21.21 -2.80
CA TYR A 233 10.07 -21.37 -4.05
C TYR A 233 11.22 -20.36 -4.15
N ASN A 234 12.37 -20.82 -4.62
CA ASN A 234 13.54 -19.99 -4.87
C ASN A 234 13.62 -19.65 -6.36
N LEU A 235 14.30 -18.54 -6.66
CA LEU A 235 14.88 -18.34 -7.98
C LEU A 235 16.26 -19.01 -7.96
N GLU A 236 16.48 -19.91 -8.92
CA GLU A 236 17.76 -20.61 -9.03
C GLU A 236 18.89 -19.65 -9.44
N PRO A 237 20.13 -19.90 -8.98
CA PRO A 237 21.28 -19.17 -9.46
C PRO A 237 21.48 -19.47 -10.96
N ILE A 238 21.98 -18.47 -11.67
CA ILE A 238 22.36 -18.61 -13.07
C ILE A 238 23.84 -18.26 -13.20
N ASN A 239 24.51 -18.87 -14.17
CA ASN A 239 25.88 -18.51 -14.48
C ASN A 239 25.96 -17.06 -15.00
N GLY A 240 27.17 -16.50 -15.02
CA GLY A 240 27.41 -15.21 -15.66
C GLY A 240 27.25 -15.30 -17.18
N SER A 241 27.14 -14.14 -17.83
CA SER A 241 26.94 -14.04 -19.28
C SER A 241 28.04 -14.69 -20.13
N HIS A 242 29.19 -15.01 -19.54
CA HIS A 242 30.28 -15.73 -20.19
C HIS A 242 29.99 -17.22 -20.40
N GLU A 243 29.04 -17.80 -19.67
CA GLU A 243 28.65 -19.23 -19.73
C GLU A 243 27.19 -19.41 -20.21
N TRP A 244 26.54 -18.35 -20.71
CA TRP A 244 25.16 -18.47 -21.18
C TRP A 244 25.10 -19.25 -22.51
N VAL A 245 24.13 -20.15 -22.61
CA VAL A 245 23.88 -20.93 -23.84
C VAL A 245 23.58 -19.97 -24.99
N GLN A 246 24.31 -20.12 -26.08
CA GLN A 246 24.05 -19.39 -27.31
C GLN A 246 22.81 -19.98 -27.97
N THR A 247 21.74 -19.19 -28.10
CA THR A 247 20.45 -19.65 -28.63
C THR A 247 20.43 -19.72 -30.16
N GLY A 248 21.47 -19.22 -30.84
CA GLY A 248 21.52 -19.10 -32.31
C GLY A 248 20.49 -18.12 -32.88
N LEU A 249 19.73 -17.42 -32.03
CA LEU A 249 18.78 -16.40 -32.43
C LEU A 249 19.49 -15.07 -32.66
N ASP A 250 18.95 -14.27 -33.56
CA ASP A 250 19.44 -12.92 -33.79
C ASP A 250 19.43 -12.09 -32.49
N PRO A 251 20.44 -11.24 -32.27
CA PRO A 251 20.44 -10.31 -31.15
C PRO A 251 19.18 -9.45 -31.16
N ILE A 252 18.56 -9.28 -29.98
CA ILE A 252 17.43 -8.35 -29.83
C ILE A 252 17.90 -6.97 -30.27
N GLN A 253 17.32 -6.48 -31.36
CA GLN A 253 17.63 -5.15 -31.87
C GLN A 253 17.29 -4.10 -30.80
N PRO A 254 18.14 -3.06 -30.63
CA PRO A 254 17.82 -1.99 -29.72
C PRO A 254 16.47 -1.38 -30.11
N PRO A 255 15.64 -0.98 -29.14
CA PRO A 255 14.40 -0.30 -29.46
C PRO A 255 14.72 0.92 -30.34
N PRO A 256 13.86 1.22 -31.34
CA PRO A 256 14.10 2.33 -32.26
C PRO A 256 14.39 3.60 -31.46
N PRO A 257 15.35 4.43 -31.90
CA PRO A 257 15.74 5.63 -31.17
C PRO A 257 14.51 6.47 -30.87
N ARG A 258 14.11 6.52 -29.59
CA ARG A 258 13.08 7.47 -29.17
C ARG A 258 13.68 8.85 -29.39
N GLU A 259 12.95 9.75 -30.05
CA GLU A 259 13.32 11.16 -30.11
C GLU A 259 13.74 11.62 -28.71
N LYS A 260 15.01 12.00 -28.57
CA LYS A 260 15.58 12.44 -27.31
C LYS A 260 14.85 13.73 -26.92
N LYS A 261 13.85 13.62 -26.06
CA LYS A 261 13.30 14.81 -25.40
C LYS A 261 14.46 15.51 -24.69
N LEU A 262 14.69 16.77 -25.00
CA LEU A 262 15.74 17.60 -24.39
C LEU A 262 15.67 17.49 -22.86
N GLY A 263 16.76 17.03 -22.24
CA GLY A 263 16.93 16.94 -20.79
C GLY A 263 17.14 15.52 -20.23
N ARG A 264 17.68 15.46 -19.01
CA ARG A 264 17.97 14.19 -18.31
C ARG A 264 16.67 13.39 -18.07
N PRO A 265 16.63 12.09 -18.43
CA PRO A 265 15.51 11.21 -18.09
C PRO A 265 15.21 11.27 -16.58
N LYS A 266 13.96 11.55 -16.23
CA LYS A 266 13.55 11.66 -14.83
C LYS A 266 13.57 10.27 -14.19
N LYS A 267 14.49 10.04 -13.25
CA LYS A 267 14.60 8.78 -12.48
C LYS A 267 13.38 8.50 -11.61
N ASN A 268 12.78 9.56 -11.07
CA ASN A 268 11.60 9.44 -10.22
C ASN A 268 10.33 9.70 -11.05
N ARG A 269 9.23 9.02 -10.68
CA ARG A 269 7.90 9.41 -11.12
C ARG A 269 7.71 10.91 -10.92
N ARG A 270 7.02 11.57 -11.86
CA ARG A 270 6.53 12.93 -11.62
C ARG A 270 5.59 12.87 -10.43
N LYS A 271 6.08 13.36 -9.29
CA LYS A 271 5.28 13.58 -8.11
C LYS A 271 4.12 14.51 -8.47
N SER A 272 2.92 14.21 -8.00
CA SER A 272 1.84 15.20 -8.01
C SER A 272 2.28 16.43 -7.19
N LYS A 273 1.70 17.61 -7.46
CA LYS A 273 2.05 18.86 -6.77
C LYS A 273 2.00 18.73 -5.23
N ASP A 274 1.17 17.79 -4.76
CA ASP A 274 0.79 17.63 -3.36
C ASP A 274 1.50 16.45 -2.67
N GLU A 275 2.41 15.72 -3.35
CA GLU A 275 3.19 14.67 -2.68
C GLU A 275 4.27 15.28 -1.78
N PRO A 276 4.45 14.78 -0.54
CA PRO A 276 5.43 15.31 0.39
C PRO A 276 6.83 15.29 -0.24
N LYS A 277 7.45 16.47 -0.30
CA LYS A 277 8.86 16.62 -0.66
C LYS A 277 9.70 16.05 0.48
N LYS A 278 10.80 15.35 0.16
CA LYS A 278 11.79 14.99 1.18
C LYS A 278 12.24 16.30 1.86
N LYS A 279 12.00 16.43 3.17
CA LYS A 279 12.56 17.53 3.98
C LYS A 279 14.09 17.40 3.92
N GLY A 280 14.80 18.51 3.66
CA GLY A 280 16.28 18.53 3.70
C GLY A 280 17.01 19.15 2.51
N LYS A 281 16.34 19.65 1.46
CA LYS A 281 17.03 20.51 0.49
C LYS A 281 17.01 21.95 1.00
N LEU A 282 18.11 22.38 1.60
CA LEU A 282 18.38 23.80 1.85
C LEU A 282 18.20 24.56 0.53
N SER A 283 17.38 25.61 0.60
CA SER A 283 17.16 26.53 -0.51
C SER A 283 18.48 27.21 -0.85
N ARG A 284 19.01 27.03 -2.07
CA ARG A 284 20.20 27.75 -2.56
C ARG A 284 19.92 29.24 -2.86
N LYS A 285 18.76 29.76 -2.48
CA LYS A 285 18.26 31.10 -2.84
C LYS A 285 19.12 32.24 -2.27
N TRP A 286 20.05 31.94 -1.36
CA TRP A 286 21.01 32.89 -0.78
C TRP A 286 22.47 32.41 -0.85
N THR A 287 22.75 31.34 -1.59
CA THR A 287 24.13 30.83 -1.71
C THR A 287 24.85 31.60 -2.81
N VAL A 288 25.82 32.42 -2.43
CA VAL A 288 26.73 33.06 -3.39
C VAL A 288 27.58 31.96 -4.03
N ILE A 289 27.42 31.79 -5.35
CA ILE A 289 28.20 30.82 -6.12
C ILE A 289 29.61 31.38 -6.27
N HIS A 290 30.61 30.59 -5.88
CA HIS A 290 32.02 30.90 -6.13
C HIS A 290 32.56 29.96 -7.21
N CYS A 291 33.31 30.53 -8.14
CA CYS A 291 33.95 29.77 -9.20
C CYS A 291 35.10 28.92 -8.64
N SER A 292 35.13 27.63 -8.93
CA SER A 292 36.23 26.74 -8.51
C SER A 292 37.56 27.01 -9.25
N LEU A 293 37.55 27.75 -10.36
CA LEU A 293 38.78 28.10 -11.10
C LEU A 293 39.41 29.43 -10.64
N CYS A 294 38.60 30.47 -10.44
CA CYS A 294 39.09 31.81 -10.14
C CYS A 294 38.61 32.37 -8.78
N SER A 295 37.85 31.58 -8.01
CA SER A 295 37.22 31.96 -6.73
C SER A 295 36.26 33.16 -6.78
N GLY A 296 36.01 33.71 -7.98
CA GLY A 296 35.11 34.83 -8.21
C GLY A 296 33.65 34.51 -7.88
N LYS A 297 32.92 35.51 -7.37
CA LYS A 297 31.51 35.41 -7.01
C LYS A 297 30.61 35.49 -8.25
N GLY A 298 29.45 34.84 -8.21
CA GLY A 298 28.36 35.00 -9.19
C GLY A 298 28.44 34.10 -10.43
N HIS A 299 29.45 33.26 -10.56
CA HIS A 299 29.58 32.34 -11.69
C HIS A 299 30.25 31.02 -11.27
N ASN A 300 30.13 29.97 -12.09
CA ASN A 300 30.79 28.68 -11.86
C ASN A 300 31.91 28.45 -12.90
N GLN A 301 32.68 27.38 -12.73
CA GLN A 301 33.79 27.02 -13.62
C GLN A 301 33.39 26.90 -15.10
N VAL A 302 32.15 26.49 -15.40
CA VAL A 302 31.68 26.33 -16.79
C VAL A 302 31.55 27.68 -17.49
N THR A 303 31.10 28.71 -16.77
CA THR A 303 30.89 30.07 -17.28
C THR A 303 32.01 31.02 -16.85
N CYS A 304 33.18 30.49 -16.49
CA CYS A 304 34.27 31.30 -15.97
C CYS A 304 34.98 32.05 -17.12
N PRO A 305 35.14 33.39 -17.03
CA PRO A 305 35.82 34.17 -18.06
C PRO A 305 37.29 33.77 -18.27
N THR A 306 37.93 33.19 -17.25
CA THR A 306 39.32 32.74 -17.30
C THR A 306 39.44 31.29 -17.79
N LYS A 307 38.33 30.64 -18.16
CA LYS A 307 38.37 29.28 -18.71
C LYS A 307 38.94 29.33 -20.13
N VAL A 308 40.17 28.87 -20.29
CA VAL A 308 40.80 28.68 -21.60
C VAL A 308 40.02 27.58 -22.34
N PRO A 309 39.56 27.80 -23.59
CA PRO A 309 38.91 26.76 -24.38
C PRO A 309 39.89 25.61 -24.62
N GLU A 310 39.52 24.38 -24.25
CA GLU A 310 40.26 23.19 -24.68
C GLU A 310 40.22 23.14 -26.22
N LYS A 311 41.39 23.24 -26.85
CA LYS A 311 41.53 22.95 -28.28
C LYS A 311 41.16 21.47 -28.49
N GLN A 312 40.23 21.24 -29.42
CA GLN A 312 39.85 19.90 -29.90
C GLN A 312 41.05 19.18 -30.50
#